data_AF-A0A350EYL6-F1
#
_entry.id   AF-A0A350EYL6-F1
#
_cell.length_a   1.000
_cell.length_b   1.000
_cell.length_c   1.000
_cell.angle_alpha   90.00
_cell.angle_beta   90.00
_cell.angle_gamma   90.00
#
_symmetry.space_group_name_H-M   'P 1'
#
loop_
_entity.id
_entity.type
_entity.pdbx_description
1 polymer ?
#
loop_
_entity_poly.entity_id
_entity_poly.type
_entity_poly.pdbx_seq_one_letter_code
_entity_poly.pdbx_strand_id
1 'polypeptide(L)'
;MYNLKAAVSRLDFAPETESMEVTDIATGHFVFSPLSGRQVSYGDLDKVITGAGYEIEKASIEVIGKLVTNMQLRVEETDQTFHLVNEEELSRLREQVSSDLPVTVSGQWKTERGIDTIVIQKWSTGSS
;
A
#
# COMPACT_ATOMS: atom_id res chain seq x y z
N MET A 1 -12.86 15.15 -19.01
CA MET A 1 -12.32 13.93 -18.38
C MET A 1 -11.29 14.39 -17.36
N TYR A 2 -11.50 14.09 -16.08
CA TYR A 2 -10.56 14.48 -15.02
C TYR A 2 -9.26 13.69 -15.21
N ASN A 3 -8.09 14.32 -15.13
CA ASN A 3 -6.83 13.58 -15.26
C ASN A 3 -6.59 12.80 -13.96
N LEU A 4 -6.61 11.46 -14.02
CA LEU A 4 -6.36 10.59 -12.88
C LEU A 4 -5.08 10.95 -12.13
N LYS A 5 -4.00 11.30 -12.85
CA LYS A 5 -2.75 11.81 -12.25
C LYS A 5 -2.97 13.07 -11.43
N ALA A 6 -3.77 14.01 -11.94
CA ALA A 6 -4.09 15.26 -11.26
C ALA A 6 -5.03 15.07 -10.06
N ALA A 7 -5.82 14.00 -10.04
CA ALA A 7 -6.56 13.60 -8.87
C ALA A 7 -5.59 13.05 -7.81
N VAL A 8 -4.81 12.03 -8.16
CA VAL A 8 -3.84 11.39 -7.24
C VAL A 8 -2.83 12.39 -6.69
N SER A 9 -2.36 13.35 -7.48
CA SER A 9 -1.42 14.38 -7.02
C SER A 9 -1.97 15.33 -5.95
N ARG A 10 -3.24 15.20 -5.57
CA ARG A 10 -3.85 15.92 -4.44
C ARG A 10 -3.66 15.19 -3.11
N LEU A 11 -3.18 13.95 -3.12
CA LEU A 11 -2.85 13.20 -1.92
C LEU A 11 -1.55 13.73 -1.31
N ASP A 12 -1.50 13.86 0.01
CA ASP A 12 -0.31 14.34 0.72
C ASP A 12 0.92 13.44 0.56
N PHE A 13 0.69 12.17 0.20
CA PHE A 13 1.72 11.16 -0.05
C PHE A 13 1.99 10.92 -1.53
N ALA A 14 1.27 11.58 -2.44
CA ALA A 14 1.49 11.36 -3.87
C ALA A 14 2.78 12.06 -4.34
N PRO A 15 3.54 11.43 -5.24
CA PRO A 15 4.68 12.08 -5.88
C PRO A 15 4.20 13.13 -6.90
N GLU A 16 5.13 13.80 -7.58
CA GLU A 16 4.78 14.66 -8.70
C GLU A 16 4.17 13.85 -9.86
N THR A 17 3.29 14.48 -10.65
CA THR A 17 2.56 13.79 -11.74
C THR A 17 3.46 13.17 -12.80
N GLU A 18 4.68 13.68 -12.94
CA GLU A 18 5.70 13.18 -13.88
C GLU A 18 6.32 11.86 -13.40
N SER A 19 6.40 11.64 -12.09
CA SER A 19 6.90 10.40 -11.47
C SER A 19 5.83 9.30 -11.35
N MET A 20 4.61 9.59 -11.77
CA MET A 20 3.51 8.61 -11.79
C MET A 20 3.46 7.87 -13.13
N GLU A 21 3.41 6.55 -13.09
CA GLU A 21 3.34 5.72 -14.28
C GLU A 21 1.90 5.27 -14.54
N VAL A 22 1.37 5.59 -15.71
CA VAL A 22 0.12 4.98 -16.20
C VAL A 22 0.56 3.82 -17.08
N THR A 23 0.49 2.60 -16.54
CA THR A 23 0.98 1.41 -17.24
C THR A 23 0.00 0.95 -18.31
N ASP A 24 -1.30 1.26 -18.17
CA ASP A 24 -2.31 1.03 -19.20
C ASP A 24 -3.49 2.00 -19.03
N ILE A 25 -3.66 2.89 -20.02
CA ILE A 25 -4.76 3.89 -20.04
C ILE A 25 -6.11 3.22 -20.33
N ALA A 26 -6.13 2.14 -21.11
CA ALA A 26 -7.36 1.46 -21.52
C ALA A 26 -7.96 0.66 -20.36
N THR A 27 -7.12 0.09 -19.50
CA THR A 27 -7.56 -0.62 -18.28
C THR A 27 -7.51 0.25 -17.02
N GLY A 28 -6.95 1.46 -17.11
CA GLY A 28 -6.84 2.38 -15.98
C GLY A 28 -5.79 1.95 -14.95
N HIS A 29 -4.82 1.11 -15.34
CA HIS A 29 -3.76 0.66 -14.44
C HIS A 29 -2.76 1.79 -14.19
N PHE A 30 -2.53 2.03 -12.91
CA PHE A 30 -1.78 3.17 -12.43
C PHE A 30 -0.85 2.77 -11.29
N VAL A 31 0.41 3.17 -11.40
CA VAL A 31 1.47 2.82 -10.44
C VAL A 31 2.23 4.08 -10.06
N PHE A 32 2.47 4.26 -8.76
CA PHE A 32 3.30 5.33 -8.26
C PHE A 32 3.95 4.91 -6.95
N SER A 33 5.08 5.53 -6.65
CA SER A 33 5.74 5.41 -5.35
C SER A 33 5.33 6.61 -4.47
N PRO A 34 4.78 6.38 -3.27
CA PRO A 34 4.51 7.46 -2.33
C PRO A 34 5.78 8.26 -1.99
N LEU A 35 5.60 9.52 -1.60
CA LEU A 35 6.70 10.35 -1.07
C LEU A 35 7.28 9.71 0.20
N SER A 36 8.61 9.71 0.29
CA SER A 36 9.34 9.28 1.50
C SER A 36 8.84 10.05 2.73
N GLY A 37 8.71 9.35 3.85
CA GLY A 37 8.31 9.96 5.12
C GLY A 37 6.85 10.37 5.20
N ARG A 38 6.01 9.96 4.24
CA ARG A 38 4.55 10.20 4.24
C ARG A 38 3.78 8.93 4.50
N GLN A 39 2.81 9.02 5.39
CA GLN A 39 1.83 7.95 5.60
C GLN A 39 0.88 7.89 4.42
N VAL A 40 0.52 6.68 4.01
CA VAL A 40 -0.46 6.44 2.94
C VAL A 40 -1.80 6.05 3.53
N SER A 41 -2.90 6.36 2.84
CA SER A 41 -4.23 5.91 3.25
C SER A 41 -5.06 5.49 2.06
N TYR A 42 -5.60 4.27 2.11
CA TYR A 42 -6.51 3.78 1.07
C TYR A 42 -7.80 4.60 1.09
N GLY A 43 -8.28 4.99 2.27
CA GLY A 43 -9.47 5.81 2.41
C GLY A 43 -9.32 7.18 1.75
N ASP A 44 -8.14 7.80 1.82
CA ASP A 44 -7.91 9.07 1.15
C ASP A 44 -7.70 8.90 -0.35
N LEU A 45 -7.01 7.83 -0.78
CA LEU A 45 -6.94 7.44 -2.19
C LEU A 45 -8.34 7.26 -2.77
N ASP A 46 -9.19 6.45 -2.14
CA ASP A 46 -10.56 6.15 -2.57
C ASP A 46 -11.41 7.43 -2.69
N LYS A 47 -11.38 8.32 -1.69
CA LYS A 47 -12.08 9.62 -1.74
C LYS A 47 -11.63 10.47 -2.93
N VAL A 48 -10.32 10.51 -3.21
CA VAL A 48 -9.78 11.31 -4.31
C VAL A 48 -10.15 10.72 -5.67
N ILE A 49 -10.08 9.40 -5.83
CA ILE A 49 -10.45 8.71 -7.07
C ILE A 49 -11.95 8.83 -7.34
N THR A 50 -12.79 8.54 -6.34
CA THR A 50 -14.26 8.66 -6.44
C THR A 50 -14.70 10.10 -6.67
N GLY A 51 -14.07 11.06 -5.98
CA GLY A 51 -14.30 12.49 -6.20
C GLY A 51 -13.92 12.98 -7.60
N ALA A 52 -13.04 12.27 -8.30
CA ALA A 52 -12.69 12.53 -9.70
C ALA A 52 -13.59 11.80 -10.72
N GLY A 53 -14.58 11.02 -10.26
CA GLY A 53 -15.52 10.28 -11.11
C GLY A 53 -15.03 8.91 -11.57
N TYR A 54 -14.06 8.33 -10.85
CA TYR A 54 -13.50 7.00 -11.11
C TYR A 54 -13.85 6.04 -9.97
N GLU A 55 -13.76 4.74 -10.22
CA GLU A 55 -13.91 3.70 -9.20
C GLU A 55 -12.63 2.87 -9.13
N ILE A 56 -12.25 2.44 -7.92
CA ILE A 56 -11.13 1.53 -7.71
C ILE A 56 -11.65 0.11 -7.76
N GLU A 57 -11.39 -0.61 -8.86
CA GLU A 57 -11.69 -2.05 -8.94
C GLU A 57 -10.77 -2.84 -7.99
N LYS A 58 -9.48 -2.47 -7.97
CA LYS A 58 -8.46 -3.11 -7.14
C LYS A 58 -7.30 -2.16 -6.88
N ALA A 59 -6.82 -2.16 -5.65
CA ALA A 59 -5.52 -1.58 -5.31
C ALA A 59 -4.61 -2.65 -4.72
N SER A 60 -3.34 -2.61 -5.11
CA SER A 60 -2.28 -3.40 -4.50
C SER A 60 -1.22 -2.45 -3.97
N ILE A 61 -0.58 -2.84 -2.87
CA ILE A 61 0.52 -2.10 -2.27
C ILE A 61 1.68 -3.07 -2.01
N GLU A 62 2.90 -2.55 -2.11
CA GLU A 62 4.11 -3.17 -1.60
C GLU A 62 4.65 -2.30 -0.48
N VAL A 63 4.90 -2.90 0.68
CA VAL A 63 5.32 -2.19 1.89
C VAL A 63 6.54 -2.89 2.49
N ILE A 64 7.59 -2.11 2.75
CA ILE A 64 8.76 -2.56 3.51
C ILE A 64 8.58 -2.13 4.96
N GLY A 65 8.64 -3.07 5.89
CA GLY A 65 8.48 -2.77 7.30
C GLY A 65 8.91 -3.93 8.20
N LYS A 66 8.72 -3.77 9.51
CA LYS A 66 9.01 -4.79 10.51
C LYS A 66 7.71 -5.39 11.02
N LEU A 67 7.70 -6.71 11.21
CA LEU A 67 6.56 -7.39 11.81
C LEU A 67 6.52 -7.06 13.30
N VAL A 68 5.48 -6.37 13.75
CA VAL A 68 5.24 -6.10 15.17
C VAL A 68 4.14 -7.02 15.71
N THR A 69 4.06 -7.12 17.04
CA THR A 69 3.03 -7.94 17.71
C THR A 69 1.62 -7.57 17.21
N ASN A 70 0.72 -8.55 17.08
CA ASN A 70 -0.69 -8.38 16.69
C ASN A 70 -1.01 -8.22 15.19
N MET A 71 -0.35 -8.98 14.30
CA MET A 71 -0.73 -9.00 12.86
C MET A 71 -0.51 -7.64 12.19
N GLN A 72 0.58 -6.95 12.51
CA GLN A 72 0.85 -5.62 11.99
C GLN A 72 2.24 -5.53 11.38
N LEU A 73 2.32 -4.80 10.28
CA LEU A 73 3.57 -4.40 9.66
C LEU A 73 3.79 -2.92 9.96
N ARG A 74 4.87 -2.59 10.66
CA ARG A 74 5.25 -1.21 10.99
C ARG A 74 6.29 -0.71 9.99
N VAL A 75 6.00 0.38 9.31
CA VAL A 75 6.95 1.10 8.44
C VAL A 75 7.83 1.97 9.33
N GLU A 76 9.14 1.75 9.31
CA GLU A 76 10.07 2.43 10.22
C GLU A 76 10.12 3.95 10.01
N GLU A 77 10.05 4.41 8.76
CA GLU A 77 10.20 5.82 8.43
C GLU A 77 9.03 6.69 8.93
N THR A 78 7.81 6.14 8.90
CA THR A 78 6.57 6.90 9.12
C THR A 78 5.82 6.51 10.39
N ASP A 79 6.31 5.48 11.08
CA ASP A 79 5.62 4.80 12.18
C ASP A 79 4.23 4.26 11.81
N GLN A 80 3.92 4.17 10.51
CA GLN A 80 2.64 3.68 10.05
C GLN A 80 2.54 2.18 10.25
N THR A 81 1.42 1.72 10.77
CA THR A 81 1.12 0.29 10.89
C THR A 81 0.05 -0.12 9.88
N PHE A 82 0.31 -1.19 9.14
CA PHE A 82 -0.69 -1.87 8.32
C PHE A 82 -1.17 -3.12 9.03
N HIS A 83 -2.47 -3.34 9.05
CA HIS A 83 -3.01 -4.61 9.47
C HIS A 83 -2.80 -5.66 8.38
N LEU A 84 -2.27 -6.82 8.76
CA LEU A 84 -2.04 -7.93 7.85
C LEU A 84 -3.13 -8.98 8.02
N VAL A 85 -3.71 -9.41 6.90
CA VAL A 85 -4.69 -10.51 6.86
C VAL A 85 -4.27 -11.53 5.79
N ASN A 86 -4.94 -12.69 5.78
CA ASN A 86 -4.51 -13.97 5.20
C ASN A 86 -3.68 -14.80 6.19
N GLU A 87 -4.37 -15.61 7.00
CA GLU A 87 -3.76 -16.36 8.11
C GLU A 87 -2.73 -17.40 7.64
N GLU A 88 -2.91 -17.99 6.46
CA GLU A 88 -1.95 -18.96 5.91
C GLU A 88 -0.60 -18.28 5.66
N GLU A 89 -0.61 -17.15 4.94
CA GLU A 89 0.60 -16.38 4.66
C GLU A 89 1.17 -15.70 5.91
N LEU A 90 0.30 -15.22 6.80
CA LEU A 90 0.72 -14.61 8.05
C LEU A 90 1.41 -15.62 8.98
N SER A 91 0.92 -16.87 9.02
CA SER A 91 1.54 -17.95 9.77
C SER A 91 2.94 -18.26 9.22
N ARG A 92 3.06 -18.41 7.89
CA ARG A 92 4.35 -18.63 7.22
C ARG A 92 5.34 -17.49 7.48
N LEU A 93 4.85 -16.25 7.40
CA LEU A 93 5.65 -15.05 7.66
C LEU A 93 6.19 -15.05 9.10
N ARG A 94 5.36 -15.36 10.10
CA ARG A 94 5.76 -15.42 11.52
C ARG A 94 6.76 -16.52 11.83
N GLU A 95 6.65 -17.66 11.16
CA GLU A 95 7.56 -18.78 11.34
C GLU A 95 8.94 -18.52 10.72
N GLN A 96 8.99 -17.75 9.63
CA GLN A 96 10.19 -17.58 8.82
C GLN A 96 10.92 -16.25 9.03
N VAL A 97 10.26 -15.25 9.63
CA VAL A 97 10.80 -13.89 9.77
C VAL A 97 10.85 -13.49 11.23
N SER A 98 12.04 -13.12 11.70
CA SER A 98 12.22 -12.50 13.01
C SER A 98 11.59 -11.10 13.03
N SER A 99 10.93 -10.72 14.12
CA SER A 99 10.28 -9.40 14.29
C SER A 99 11.23 -8.22 14.10
N ASP A 100 12.54 -8.43 14.25
CA ASP A 100 13.55 -7.38 14.16
C ASP A 100 14.07 -7.15 12.73
N LEU A 101 13.74 -8.04 11.79
CA LEU A 101 14.20 -7.96 10.41
C LEU A 101 13.14 -7.28 9.53
N PRO A 102 13.56 -6.42 8.58
CA PRO A 102 12.64 -5.87 7.60
C PRO A 102 12.14 -6.96 6.65
N VAL A 103 10.86 -6.88 6.31
CA VAL A 103 10.18 -7.71 5.33
C VAL A 103 9.45 -6.83 4.33
N THR A 104 9.51 -7.20 3.06
CA THR A 104 8.66 -6.64 2.02
C THR A 104 7.40 -7.46 1.94
N VAL A 105 6.23 -6.85 2.13
CA VAL A 105 4.92 -7.48 2.00
C VAL A 105 4.19 -6.83 0.84
N SER A 106 3.66 -7.63 -0.08
CA SER A 106 2.78 -7.16 -1.14
C SER A 106 1.45 -7.89 -1.15
N GLY A 107 0.41 -7.15 -1.49
CA GLY A 107 -0.94 -7.67 -1.42
C GLY A 107 -2.01 -6.68 -1.83
N GLN A 108 -3.26 -7.10 -1.72
CA GLN A 108 -4.40 -6.21 -1.95
C GLN A 108 -4.51 -5.23 -0.78
N TRP A 109 -4.62 -3.94 -1.11
CA TRP A 109 -4.76 -2.86 -0.15
C TRP A 109 -6.22 -2.40 -0.08
N LYS A 110 -6.72 -2.24 1.14
CA LYS A 110 -8.07 -1.74 1.40
C LYS A 110 -8.13 -1.10 2.78
N THR A 111 -9.18 -0.32 3.03
CA THR A 111 -9.56 0.09 4.38
C THR A 111 -10.60 -0.86 4.95
N GLU A 112 -10.34 -1.45 6.12
CA GLU A 112 -11.32 -2.19 6.90
C GLU A 112 -11.53 -1.52 8.25
N ARG A 113 -12.77 -1.09 8.54
CA ARG A 113 -13.12 -0.41 9.80
C ARG A 113 -12.23 0.81 10.12
N GLY A 114 -11.79 1.53 9.08
CA GLY A 114 -10.91 2.70 9.21
C GLY A 114 -9.42 2.37 9.37
N ILE A 115 -9.03 1.10 9.21
CA ILE A 115 -7.64 0.65 9.30
C ILE A 115 -7.15 0.25 7.91
N ASP A 116 -5.95 0.70 7.54
CA ASP A 116 -5.27 0.25 6.33
C ASP A 116 -4.83 -1.21 6.47
N THR A 117 -5.41 -2.06 5.64
CA THR A 117 -5.26 -3.51 5.69
C THR A 117 -4.65 -4.02 4.38
N ILE A 118 -3.67 -4.91 4.51
CA ILE A 118 -3.04 -5.65 3.40
C ILE A 118 -3.48 -7.11 3.48
N VAL A 119 -4.18 -7.58 2.45
CA VAL A 119 -4.39 -9.03 2.24
C VAL A 119 -3.13 -9.59 1.62
N ILE A 120 -2.34 -10.31 2.41
CA ILE A 120 -1.02 -10.79 1.98
C ILE A 120 -1.19 -11.71 0.76
N GLN A 121 -0.42 -11.43 -0.29
CA GLN A 121 -0.31 -12.28 -1.48
C GLN A 121 1.11 -12.81 -1.65
N LYS A 122 2.10 -12.00 -1.28
CA LYS A 122 3.52 -12.35 -1.35
C LYS A 122 4.27 -11.58 -0.26
N TRP A 123 5.33 -12.18 0.23
CA TRP A 123 6.30 -11.49 1.08
C TRP A 123 7.70 -12.02 0.79
N SER A 124 8.71 -11.24 1.14
CA SER A 124 10.11 -11.62 1.05
C SER A 124 10.94 -10.92 2.10
N THR A 125 11.83 -11.65 2.75
CA THR A 125 12.91 -11.05 3.52
C THR A 125 13.98 -10.56 2.56
N GLY A 126 14.52 -9.36 2.79
CA GLY A 126 15.63 -8.87 1.99
C GLY A 126 16.86 -9.75 2.20
N SER A 127 17.12 -10.67 1.28
CA SER A 127 18.48 -11.09 0.96
C SER A 127 19.01 -10.04 -0.01
N SER A 128 19.92 -9.19 0.48
CA SER A 128 20.86 -8.50 -0.42
C SER A 128 21.74 -9.54 -1.11
#